data_AF-A0A7C2PVC5-F1
#
_entry.id   AF-A0A7C2PVC5-F1
#
_cell.length_a   1.000
_cell.length_b   1.000
_cell.length_c   1.000
_cell.angle_alpha   90.00
_cell.angle_beta   90.00
_cell.angle_gamma   90.00
#
_symmetry.space_group_name_H-M   'P 1'
#
loop_
_entity.id
_entity.type
_entity.pdbx_description
1 polymer ?
#
loop_
_entity_poly.entity_id
_entity_poly.type
_entity_poly.pdbx_seq_one_letter_code
_entity_poly.pdbx_strand_id
1 'polypeptide(L)'
;MLLDRLLNRRVVLDTPGPMVYIGSLEAYDERGYWLADADVHDRSEGHSTKEEYVSRSYELEAAGTRRTNRRRVFVERSFVISVSALEDVVIGDDLLDAGGGS
;
A
#
# COMPACT_ATOMS: atom_id res chain seq x y z
N MET A 1 -8.01 8.14 16.32
CA MET A 1 -8.75 7.12 15.53
C MET A 1 -7.76 6.13 14.90
N LEU A 2 -8.22 4.99 14.38
CA LEU A 2 -7.34 3.93 13.84
C LEU A 2 -6.42 4.44 12.71
N LEU A 3 -6.93 5.31 11.84
CA LEU A 3 -6.17 5.92 10.74
C LEU A 3 -5.03 6.84 11.18
N ASP A 4 -5.13 7.47 12.36
CA ASP A 4 -4.05 8.31 12.88
C ASP A 4 -2.76 7.51 13.11
N ARG A 5 -2.90 6.20 13.36
CA ARG A 5 -1.76 5.29 13.50
C ARG A 5 -1.05 4.99 12.17
N LEU A 6 -1.62 5.44 11.05
CA LEU A 6 -1.04 5.29 9.72
C LEU A 6 -0.38 6.57 9.21
N LEU A 7 -0.57 7.71 9.90
CA LEU A 7 0.09 8.96 9.54
C LEU A 7 1.61 8.81 9.59
N ASN A 8 2.28 9.35 8.57
CA ASN A 8 3.72 9.25 8.31
C ASN A 8 4.23 7.81 8.09
N ARG A 9 3.37 6.80 8.01
CA ARG A 9 3.74 5.44 7.62
C ARG A 9 3.53 5.26 6.12
N ARG A 10 4.28 4.31 5.56
CA ARG A 10 4.05 3.85 4.19
C ARG A 10 2.79 3.01 4.19
N VAL A 11 1.82 3.37 3.35
CA VAL A 11 0.52 2.67 3.27
C VAL A 11 0.28 2.13 1.87
N VAL A 12 -0.55 1.10 1.80
CA VAL A 12 -1.16 0.59 0.57
C VAL A 12 -2.62 1.05 0.55
N LEU A 13 -3.07 1.67 -0.55
CA LEU A 13 -4.48 1.95 -0.81
C LEU A 13 -4.96 1.05 -1.95
N ASP A 14 -5.92 0.18 -1.64
CA ASP A 14 -6.56 -0.67 -2.63
C ASP A 14 -7.75 0.05 -3.27
N THR A 15 -7.86 -0.05 -4.59
CA THR A 15 -9.04 0.43 -5.32
C THR A 15 -9.84 -0.73 -5.91
N PRO A 16 -11.12 -0.52 -6.28
CA PRO A 16 -11.91 -1.53 -7.00
C PRO A 16 -11.33 -1.89 -8.38
N GLY A 17 -10.61 -0.95 -9.00
CA GLY A 17 -10.02 -1.11 -10.33
C GLY A 17 -8.62 -1.75 -10.32
N PRO A 18 -7.88 -1.64 -11.43
CA PRO A 18 -6.53 -2.20 -11.54
C PRO A 18 -5.49 -1.40 -10.73
N MET A 19 -5.86 -0.23 -10.23
CA MET A 19 -4.96 0.71 -9.56
C MET A 19 -4.65 0.29 -8.13
N VAL A 20 -3.38 0.39 -7.76
CA VAL A 20 -2.88 0.33 -6.38
C VAL A 20 -2.00 1.54 -6.13
N TYR A 21 -2.11 2.13 -4.94
CA TYR A 21 -1.30 3.28 -4.53
C TYR A 21 -0.47 2.88 -3.32
N ILE A 22 0.84 3.11 -3.38
CA ILE A 22 1.76 2.87 -2.26
C ILE A 22 2.52 4.16 -1.98
N GLY A 23 2.38 4.74 -0.79
CA GLY A 23 3.01 6.02 -0.47
C GLY A 23 2.90 6.39 1.00
N SER A 24 3.66 7.38 1.45
CA SER A 24 3.67 7.82 2.84
C SER A 24 2.41 8.66 3.12
N LEU A 25 1.56 8.24 4.06
CA LEU A 25 0.33 8.95 4.37
C LEU A 25 0.62 10.24 5.15
N GLU A 26 0.57 11.39 4.50
CA GLU A 26 0.84 12.68 5.16
C GLU A 26 -0.40 13.25 5.87
N ALA A 27 -1.57 13.06 5.26
CA ALA A 27 -2.82 13.59 5.75
C ALA A 27 -4.00 12.79 5.19
N TYR A 28 -5.12 12.88 5.90
CA TYR A 28 -6.40 12.41 5.40
C TYR A 28 -7.51 13.28 5.97
N ASP A 29 -8.62 13.34 5.25
CA ASP A 29 -9.85 13.97 5.71
C ASP A 29 -11.06 13.20 5.15
N GLU A 30 -12.24 13.80 5.24
CA GLU A 30 -13.47 13.26 4.67
C GLU A 30 -13.45 13.10 3.14
N ARG A 31 -12.58 13.83 2.44
CA ARG A 31 -12.44 13.80 0.98
C ARG A 31 -11.51 12.68 0.53
N GLY A 32 -10.46 12.38 1.29
CA GLY A 32 -9.47 11.42 0.82
C GLY A 32 -8.16 11.36 1.60
N TYR A 33 -7.13 10.92 0.88
CA TYR A 33 -5.81 10.61 1.40
C TYR A 33 -4.75 11.35 0.59
N TRP A 34 -3.82 12.01 1.27
CA TRP A 34 -2.64 12.61 0.66
C TRP A 34 -1.44 11.71 0.91
N LEU A 35 -0.86 11.21 -0.16
CA LEU A 35 0.35 10.41 -0.13
C LEU A 35 1.53 11.23 -0.67
N ALA A 36 2.67 11.15 0.01
CA ALA A 36 3.98 11.56 -0.52
C ALA A 36 4.78 10.35 -1.00
N ASP A 37 5.73 10.60 -1.90
CA ASP A 37 6.66 9.60 -2.43
C ASP A 37 5.93 8.33 -2.90
N ALA A 38 4.86 8.56 -3.65
CA ALA A 38 3.92 7.55 -4.05
C ALA A 38 4.40 6.80 -5.31
N ASP A 39 4.15 5.50 -5.33
CA ASP A 39 4.13 4.67 -6.52
C ASP A 39 2.69 4.29 -6.81
N VAL A 40 2.25 4.66 -8.01
CA VAL A 40 0.92 4.38 -8.53
C VAL A 40 1.09 3.35 -9.62
N HIS A 41 0.49 2.19 -9.41
CA HIS A 41 0.62 1.07 -10.32
C HIS A 41 -0.73 0.72 -10.93
N ASP A 42 -0.77 0.70 -12.26
CA ASP A 42 -1.88 0.17 -13.03
C ASP A 42 -1.53 -1.25 -13.48
N ARG A 43 -2.30 -2.22 -12.98
CA ARG A 43 -2.13 -3.63 -13.38
C ARG A 43 -2.45 -3.92 -14.85
N SER A 44 -3.17 -3.04 -15.54
CA SER A 44 -3.43 -3.22 -16.97
C SER A 44 -2.16 -3.08 -17.83
N GLU A 45 -1.10 -2.50 -17.27
CA GLU A 45 0.19 -2.31 -17.95
C GLU A 45 1.18 -3.49 -17.75
N GLY A 46 0.78 -4.56 -17.03
CA GLY A 46 1.68 -5.68 -16.71
C GLY A 46 0.99 -7.02 -16.39
N HIS A 47 1.80 -8.03 -16.07
CA HIS A 47 1.34 -9.39 -15.76
C HIS A 47 1.19 -9.70 -14.26
N SER A 48 1.55 -8.78 -13.37
CA SER A 48 1.54 -9.02 -11.93
C SER A 48 0.14 -8.88 -11.31
N THR A 49 -0.16 -9.73 -10.35
CA THR A 49 -1.33 -9.56 -9.47
C THR A 49 -1.12 -8.37 -8.52
N LYS A 50 -2.20 -7.89 -7.87
CA LYS A 50 -2.06 -6.86 -6.81
C LYS A 50 -1.19 -7.37 -5.68
N GLU A 51 -1.41 -8.62 -5.29
CA GLU A 51 -0.67 -9.29 -4.23
C GLU A 51 0.82 -9.37 -4.56
N GLU A 52 1.19 -9.87 -5.75
CA GLU A 52 2.60 -9.93 -6.18
C GLU A 52 3.26 -8.55 -6.21
N TYR A 53 2.54 -7.54 -6.69
CA TYR A 53 3.05 -6.17 -6.74
C TYR A 53 3.26 -5.58 -5.33
N VAL A 54 2.32 -5.80 -4.41
CA VAL A 54 2.41 -5.31 -3.03
C VAL A 54 3.53 -6.03 -2.26
N SER A 55 3.64 -7.36 -2.38
CA SER A 55 4.73 -8.14 -1.76
C SER A 55 6.10 -7.70 -2.27
N ARG A 56 6.25 -7.55 -3.59
CA ARG A 56 7.49 -7.03 -4.18
C ARG A 56 7.79 -5.60 -3.70
N SER A 57 6.76 -4.78 -3.54
CA SER A 57 6.92 -3.41 -3.04
C SER A 57 7.38 -3.38 -1.58
N TYR A 58 6.91 -4.30 -0.75
CA TYR A 58 7.39 -4.50 0.62
C TYR A 58 8.87 -4.89 0.64
N GLU A 59 9.27 -5.89 -0.15
CA GLU A 59 10.67 -6.33 -0.25
C GLU A 59 11.60 -5.18 -0.69
N LEU A 60 11.18 -4.41 -1.70
CA LEU A 60 11.94 -3.26 -2.20
C LEU A 60 12.02 -2.13 -1.17
N GLU A 61 10.97 -1.91 -0.37
CA GLU A 61 10.98 -0.92 0.72
C GLU A 61 11.96 -1.35 1.82
N ALA A 62 11.92 -2.62 2.25
CA ALA A 62 12.84 -3.17 3.24
C ALA A 62 14.30 -3.10 2.77
N ALA A 63 14.54 -3.27 1.46
CA ALA A 63 15.85 -3.10 0.84
C ALA A 63 16.24 -1.63 0.58
N GLY A 64 15.35 -0.66 0.80
CA GLY A 64 15.60 0.76 0.51
C GLY A 64 15.73 1.09 -0.99
N THR A 65 15.20 0.24 -1.87
CA THR A 65 15.34 0.36 -3.34
C THR A 65 14.01 0.57 -4.06
N ARG A 66 12.90 0.74 -3.32
CA ARG A 66 11.58 1.00 -3.90
C ARG A 66 11.57 2.32 -4.70
N ARG A 67 10.97 2.28 -5.88
CA ARG A 67 10.85 3.45 -6.76
C ARG A 67 9.52 4.15 -6.54
N THR A 68 9.52 5.46 -6.75
CA THR A 68 8.32 6.31 -6.64
C THR A 68 8.12 7.02 -7.96
N ASN A 69 6.89 7.07 -8.45
CA ASN A 69 6.59 7.73 -9.73
C ASN A 69 5.74 9.00 -9.57
N ARG A 70 5.32 9.35 -8.34
CA ARG A 70 4.65 10.61 -7.99
C ARG A 70 5.20 11.16 -6.68
N ARG A 71 5.62 12.43 -6.70
CA ARG A 71 6.06 13.12 -5.46
C ARG A 71 4.92 13.32 -4.46
N ARG A 72 3.71 13.58 -4.96
CA ARG A 72 2.50 13.75 -4.15
C ARG A 72 1.27 13.34 -4.95
N VAL A 73 0.32 12.68 -4.30
CA VAL A 73 -0.96 12.31 -4.91
C VAL A 73 -2.09 12.45 -3.90
N PHE A 74 -3.25 12.91 -4.37
CA PHE A 74 -4.50 12.85 -3.63
C PHE A 74 -5.33 11.70 -4.18
N VAL A 75 -5.83 10.83 -3.30
CA VAL A 75 -6.71 9.73 -3.66
C VAL A 75 -8.05 9.96 -2.99
N GLU A 76 -9.11 10.02 -3.79
CA GLU A 76 -10.45 10.25 -3.28
C GLU A 76 -10.93 9.05 -2.44
N ARG A 77 -11.54 9.34 -1.28
CA ARG A 77 -11.96 8.31 -0.32
C ARG A 77 -12.95 7.32 -0.91
N SER A 78 -13.85 7.75 -1.80
CA SER A 78 -14.87 6.87 -2.41
C SER A 78 -14.29 5.78 -3.32
N PHE A 79 -13.05 5.96 -3.79
CA PHE A 79 -12.35 4.99 -4.63
C PHE A 79 -11.42 4.05 -3.87
N VAL A 80 -11.32 4.18 -2.54
CA VAL A 80 -10.47 3.33 -1.70
C VAL A 80 -11.33 2.28 -0.98
N ILE A 81 -11.02 1.00 -1.22
CA ILE A 81 -11.68 -0.14 -0.54
C ILE A 81 -11.05 -0.37 0.82
N SER A 82 -9.72 -0.38 0.88
CA SER A 82 -8.94 -0.68 2.08
C SER A 82 -7.66 0.15 2.15
N VAL A 83 -7.19 0.33 3.37
CA VAL A 83 -5.88 0.90 3.68
C VAL A 83 -5.19 0.05 4.74
N SER A 84 -3.92 -0.27 4.51
CA SER A 84 -3.03 -0.92 5.47
C SER A 84 -1.67 -0.24 5.47
N ALA A 85 -0.87 -0.43 6.52
CA ALA A 85 0.53 -0.11 6.41
C ALA A 85 1.22 -1.16 5.51
N LEU A 86 2.20 -0.72 4.74
CA LEU A 86 2.99 -1.62 3.89
C LEU A 86 3.76 -2.64 4.73
N GLU A 87 4.20 -2.26 5.92
CA GLU A 87 4.91 -3.16 6.85
C GLU A 87 4.01 -4.24 7.49
N ASP A 88 2.69 -4.08 7.41
CA ASP A 88 1.72 -5.07 7.89
C ASP A 88 1.33 -6.06 6.77
N VAL A 89 2.00 -6.01 5.61
CA VAL A 89 1.81 -6.97 4.51
C VAL A 89 2.50 -8.28 4.87
N VAL A 90 1.69 -9.33 5.02
CA VAL A 90 2.12 -10.69 5.32
C VAL A 90 2.46 -11.40 4.02
N ILE A 91 3.68 -11.90 3.88
CA ILE A 91 4.12 -12.70 2.72
C ILE A 91 3.94 -14.18 3.08
N GLY A 92 3.65 -15.05 2.10
CA GLY A 92 3.13 -16.40 2.30
C GLY A 92 3.86 -17.32 3.30
N ASP A 93 5.14 -17.09 3.60
CA ASP A 93 5.86 -17.82 4.65
C ASP A 93 5.35 -17.48 6.06
N ASP A 94 4.95 -16.23 6.31
CA ASP A 94 4.42 -15.74 7.59
C ASP A 94 3.00 -16.27 7.90
N LEU A 95 2.24 -16.69 6.87
CA LEU A 95 0.90 -17.28 7.05
C LEU A 95 0.96 -18.72 7.61
N LEU A 96 2.07 -19.42 7.41
CA LEU A 96 2.27 -20.77 7.93
C LEU A 96 2.70 -20.77 9.40
N ASP A 97 3.41 -19.72 9.85
CA ASP A 97 3.85 -19.57 11.24
C ASP A 97 2.71 -19.16 12.19
N ALA A 98 1.66 -18.52 11.67
CA ALA A 98 0.46 -18.17 12.46
C ALA A 98 -0.42 -19.38 12.82
N GLY A 99 -0.17 -20.56 12.25
CA GLY A 99 -0.91 -21.81 12.49
C GLY A 99 -0.23 -22.82 13.42
N GLY A 100 1.00 -22.55 13.88
CA GLY A 100 1.82 -23.50 14.66
C GLY A 100 1.65 -23.38 16.17
N GLY A 101 0.46 -23.63 16.69
CA GLY A 101 0.21 -23.63 18.13
C GLY A 101 -0.92 -24.60 18.49
N SER A 102 -0.59 -25.87 18.66
CA SER A 102 -1.43 -26.90 19.29
C SER A 102 -0.57 -27.80 20.16
#